data_AF-A0A6J1PJW6-F1
#
_entry.id   AF-A0A6J1PJW6-F1
#
_cell.length_a   1.000
_cell.length_b   1.000
_cell.length_c   1.000
_cell.angle_alpha   90.00
_cell.angle_beta   90.00
_cell.angle_gamma   90.00
#
_symmetry.space_group_name_H-M   'P 1'
#
loop_
_entity.id
_entity.type
_entity.pdbx_description
1 polymer ?
#
loop_
_entity_poly.entity_id
_entity_poly.type
_entity_poly.pdbx_seq_one_letter_code
_entity_poly.pdbx_strand_id
1 'polypeptide(L)'
;MSQHWHGHWTEDAFTPKRLRNWEVPKWYPSWPDRHCVTTKFIADDNGRILDNAKRVEHSPWGTFKGTWNLPKKITRSIAKELSISSQYKRDSWDAHKKKHQSLCKKIKEHANKDEEKKVIERKL
;
A
#
# COMPACT_ATOMS: atom_id res chain seq x y z
N MET A 1 -2.31 -11.63 1.11
CA MET A 1 -3.36 -10.62 1.37
C MET A 1 -3.68 -9.93 0.06
N SER A 2 -4.94 -9.96 -0.39
CA SER A 2 -5.38 -9.29 -1.63
C SER A 2 -5.61 -7.78 -1.38
N GLN A 3 -5.35 -6.98 -2.40
CA GLN A 3 -5.72 -5.56 -2.45
C GLN A 3 -7.00 -5.41 -3.29
N HIS A 4 -7.84 -4.44 -2.93
CA HIS A 4 -8.99 -4.03 -3.72
C HIS A 4 -8.61 -2.75 -4.48
N TRP A 5 -8.87 -2.73 -5.79
CA TRP A 5 -8.64 -1.56 -6.63
C TRP A 5 -9.97 -1.02 -7.13
N HIS A 6 -10.05 0.30 -7.24
CA HIS A 6 -11.28 1.01 -7.58
C HIS A 6 -11.78 0.65 -8.99
N GLY A 7 -13.00 0.12 -9.09
CA GLY A 7 -13.62 -0.34 -10.34
C GLY A 7 -14.29 0.75 -11.18
N HIS A 8 -14.12 2.02 -10.81
CA HIS A 8 -14.77 3.21 -11.40
C HIS A 8 -16.29 3.13 -11.43
N TRP A 9 -16.87 2.46 -12.43
CA TRP A 9 -18.31 2.33 -12.63
C TRP A 9 -18.93 1.16 -11.87
N THR A 10 -18.15 0.14 -11.52
CA THR A 10 -18.64 -1.01 -10.74
C THR A 10 -18.51 -0.82 -9.23
N GLU A 11 -17.79 0.21 -8.77
CA GLU A 11 -17.41 0.36 -7.37
C GLU A 11 -18.62 0.38 -6.44
N ASP A 12 -19.70 1.05 -6.86
CA ASP A 12 -20.92 1.15 -6.07
C ASP A 12 -21.47 -0.25 -5.75
N ALA A 13 -21.51 -1.17 -6.72
CA ALA A 13 -22.04 -2.52 -6.55
C ALA A 13 -21.24 -3.37 -5.55
N PHE A 14 -19.93 -3.09 -5.40
CA PHE A 14 -19.04 -3.79 -4.49
C PHE A 14 -18.88 -3.10 -3.14
N THR A 15 -19.69 -2.06 -2.85
CA THR A 15 -19.70 -1.46 -1.53
C THR A 15 -20.13 -2.47 -0.46
N PRO A 16 -19.49 -2.47 0.73
CA PRO A 16 -19.81 -3.41 1.81
C PRO A 16 -21.30 -3.47 2.15
N LYS A 17 -21.99 -2.32 2.10
CA LYS A 17 -23.43 -2.23 2.37
C LYS A 17 -24.26 -2.99 1.33
N ARG A 18 -23.95 -2.86 0.04
CA ARG A 18 -24.67 -3.59 -1.03
C ARG A 18 -24.38 -5.08 -1.00
N LEU A 19 -23.16 -5.46 -0.61
CA LEU A 19 -22.78 -6.86 -0.36
C LEU A 19 -23.38 -7.45 0.93
N ARG A 20 -24.21 -6.67 1.66
CA ARG A 20 -24.80 -7.08 2.95
C ARG A 20 -23.75 -7.45 4.00
N ASN A 21 -22.57 -6.84 3.92
CA ASN A 21 -21.56 -6.93 4.96
C ASN A 21 -21.91 -5.97 6.10
N TRP A 22 -22.24 -6.55 7.26
CA TRP A 22 -22.58 -5.81 8.50
C TRP A 22 -21.37 -5.63 9.43
N GLU A 23 -20.21 -6.15 9.06
CA GLU A 23 -18.97 -5.94 9.78
C GLU A 23 -18.33 -4.59 9.43
N VAL A 24 -17.27 -4.25 10.16
CA VAL A 24 -16.48 -3.06 9.86
C VAL A 24 -15.65 -3.33 8.60
N PRO A 25 -15.85 -2.55 7.52
CA PRO A 25 -15.18 -2.82 6.27
C PRO A 25 -13.67 -2.60 6.41
N LYS A 26 -12.90 -3.43 5.71
CA LYS A 26 -11.45 -3.27 5.64
C LYS A 26 -11.13 -1.96 4.92
N TRP A 27 -10.12 -1.26 5.42
CA TRP A 27 -9.56 -0.12 4.72
C TRP A 27 -8.70 -0.61 3.55
N TYR A 28 -8.91 -0.01 2.38
CA TYR A 28 -8.12 -0.21 1.18
C TYR A 28 -7.55 1.13 0.70
N PRO A 29 -6.36 1.12 0.08
CA PRO A 29 -5.84 2.32 -0.55
C PRO A 29 -6.75 2.78 -1.69
N SER A 30 -6.69 4.07 -1.99
CA SER A 30 -7.35 4.64 -3.17
C SER A 30 -6.60 4.29 -4.46
N TRP A 31 -6.98 4.91 -5.57
CA TRP A 31 -6.46 4.70 -6.91
C TRP A 31 -4.94 4.43 -6.95
N PRO A 32 -4.50 3.38 -7.67
CA PRO A 32 -3.08 3.11 -7.83
C PRO A 32 -2.41 4.25 -8.59
N ASP A 33 -1.23 4.65 -8.14
CA ASP A 33 -0.38 5.59 -8.88
C ASP A 33 0.33 4.85 -10.03
N ARG A 34 0.60 5.57 -11.13
CA ARG A 34 1.37 5.03 -12.26
C ARG A 34 2.77 4.61 -11.79
N HIS A 35 3.17 3.38 -12.12
CA HIS A 35 4.51 2.89 -11.81
C HIS A 35 5.56 3.56 -12.73
N CYS A 36 6.66 4.07 -12.15
CA CYS A 36 7.67 4.83 -12.90
C CYS A 36 9.02 4.10 -13.03
N VAL A 37 9.19 2.96 -12.36
CA VAL A 37 10.47 2.24 -12.24
C VAL A 37 10.34 0.84 -12.84
N THR A 38 11.44 0.18 -13.17
CA THR A 38 11.45 -1.26 -13.44
C THR A 38 11.37 -2.04 -12.12
N THR A 39 10.63 -3.16 -12.10
CA THR A 39 10.54 -4.06 -10.95
C THR A 39 11.87 -4.77 -10.71
N LYS A 40 12.19 -5.03 -9.44
CA LYS A 40 13.37 -5.79 -9.02
C LYS A 40 12.92 -7.03 -8.24
N PHE A 41 13.69 -8.11 -8.34
CA PHE A 41 13.46 -9.30 -7.52
C PHE A 41 13.75 -9.00 -6.05
N ILE A 42 12.84 -9.46 -5.18
CA ILE A 42 12.85 -9.22 -3.74
C ILE A 42 13.04 -10.53 -2.97
N ALA A 43 12.82 -11.67 -3.62
CA ALA A 43 12.87 -12.99 -3.02
C ALA A 43 13.77 -13.93 -3.83
N ASP A 44 14.32 -14.94 -3.15
CA ASP A 44 15.05 -16.06 -3.72
C ASP A 44 14.11 -17.04 -4.43
N ASP A 45 14.68 -17.99 -5.17
CA ASP A 45 13.94 -19.07 -5.86
C ASP A 45 13.10 -19.94 -4.91
N ASN A 46 13.48 -19.98 -3.63
CA ASN A 46 12.75 -20.68 -2.57
C ASN A 46 11.63 -19.84 -1.93
N GLY A 47 11.39 -18.62 -2.42
CA GLY A 47 10.40 -17.69 -1.87
C GLY A 47 10.83 -16.99 -0.57
N ARG A 48 12.11 -17.07 -0.19
CA ARG A 48 12.65 -16.36 0.99
C ARG A 48 12.97 -14.92 0.62
N ILE A 49 12.66 -13.96 1.49
CA ILE A 49 12.93 -12.55 1.25
C ILE A 49 14.42 -12.28 1.41
N LEU A 50 15.05 -11.68 0.40
CA LEU A 50 16.45 -11.26 0.42
C LEU A 50 16.73 -10.35 1.62
N ASP A 51 17.88 -10.51 2.28
CA ASP A 51 18.24 -9.68 3.44
C ASP A 51 18.40 -8.19 3.08
N ASN A 52 18.76 -7.91 1.83
CA ASN A 52 18.86 -6.54 1.30
C ASN A 52 17.48 -5.89 1.05
N ALA A 53 16.41 -6.68 1.03
CA ALA A 53 15.08 -6.17 0.79
C ALA A 53 14.42 -5.67 2.07
N LYS A 54 13.63 -4.59 1.95
CA LYS A 54 12.88 -4.06 3.09
C LYS A 54 11.83 -5.08 3.54
N ARG A 55 12.01 -5.60 4.75
CA ARG A 55 10.98 -6.35 5.46
C ARG A 55 10.04 -5.39 6.16
N VAL A 56 8.76 -5.75 6.22
CA VAL A 56 7.79 -5.02 7.05
C VAL A 56 8.15 -5.34 8.50
N GLU A 57 8.34 -4.31 9.33
CA GLU A 57 8.68 -4.48 10.75
C GLU A 57 7.54 -5.12 11.55
N HIS A 58 6.32 -5.02 11.03
CA HIS A 58 5.15 -5.62 11.65
C HIS A 58 5.07 -7.12 11.38
N SER A 59 4.60 -7.83 12.41
CA SER A 59 4.24 -9.24 12.34
C SER A 59 3.39 -9.55 11.11
N PRO A 60 3.58 -10.70 10.44
CA PRO A 60 2.72 -11.13 9.33
C PRO A 60 1.25 -11.31 9.76
N TRP A 61 0.99 -11.49 11.05
CA TRP A 61 -0.35 -11.52 11.65
C TRP A 61 -0.91 -10.13 11.97
N GLY A 62 -0.15 -9.06 11.69
CA GLY A 62 -0.55 -7.67 11.88
C GLY A 62 -0.84 -7.33 13.34
N THR A 63 -2.03 -6.80 13.60
CA THR A 63 -2.51 -6.39 14.93
C THR A 63 -3.47 -7.43 15.52
N PHE A 64 -3.23 -8.71 15.23
CA PHE A 64 -4.06 -9.78 15.78
C PHE A 64 -3.97 -9.79 17.31
N LYS A 65 -5.11 -9.61 17.99
CA LYS A 65 -5.23 -9.81 19.43
C LYS A 65 -5.84 -11.19 19.67
N GLY A 66 -5.16 -12.03 20.43
CA GLY A 66 -5.65 -13.35 20.80
C GLY A 66 -6.85 -13.26 21.76
N THR A 67 -7.58 -14.37 21.89
CA THR A 67 -8.79 -14.49 22.73
C THR A 67 -8.55 -14.04 24.17
N TRP A 68 -7.39 -14.38 24.74
CA TRP A 68 -7.03 -14.04 26.12
C TRP A 68 -6.58 -12.59 26.31
N ASN A 69 -6.30 -11.86 25.23
CA ASN A 69 -5.87 -10.46 25.26
C ASN A 69 -7.05 -9.48 25.20
N LEU A 70 -8.28 -9.99 25.00
CA LEU A 70 -9.50 -9.19 25.01
C LEU A 70 -10.00 -9.00 26.46
N PRO A 71 -10.57 -7.83 26.77
CA PRO A 71 -11.18 -7.59 28.07
C PRO A 71 -12.43 -8.47 28.25
N LYS A 72 -12.72 -8.85 29.49
CA LYS A 72 -13.88 -9.69 29.85
C LYS A 72 -15.22 -9.14 29.33
N LYS A 73 -15.32 -7.82 29.14
CA LYS A 73 -16.49 -7.14 28.59
C LYS A 73 -16.05 -6.15 27.52
N ILE A 74 -16.64 -6.26 26.33
CA ILE A 74 -16.44 -5.30 25.25
C ILE A 74 -17.41 -4.13 25.47
N THR A 75 -16.89 -2.99 25.93
CA THR A 75 -17.66 -1.75 26.03
C THR A 75 -17.71 -1.03 24.67
N ARG A 76 -18.57 -0.02 24.53
CA ARG A 76 -18.68 0.76 23.29
C ARG A 76 -17.36 1.46 22.91
N SER A 77 -16.60 1.95 23.88
CA SER A 77 -15.27 2.55 23.63
C SER A 77 -14.29 1.53 23.09
N ILE A 78 -14.23 0.35 23.72
CA ILE A 78 -13.34 -0.74 23.33
C ILE A 78 -13.74 -1.28 21.94
N ALA A 79 -15.04 -1.43 21.66
CA ALA A 79 -15.51 -1.82 20.34
C ALA A 79 -15.08 -0.82 19.27
N LYS A 80 -15.17 0.49 19.55
CA LYS A 80 -14.67 1.53 18.65
C LYS A 80 -13.18 1.37 18.41
N GLU A 81 -12.37 1.23 19.45
CA GLU A 81 -10.92 1.03 19.32
C GLU A 81 -10.55 -0.21 18.51
N LEU A 82 -11.21 -1.33 18.76
CA LEU A 82 -11.00 -2.58 18.01
C LEU A 82 -11.48 -2.48 16.56
N SER A 83 -12.50 -1.68 16.29
CA SER A 83 -13.02 -1.46 14.94
C SER A 83 -12.15 -0.53 14.10
N ILE A 84 -11.29 0.29 14.70
CA ILE A 84 -10.44 1.21 13.94
C ILE A 84 -9.52 0.38 13.03
N SER A 85 -9.63 0.60 11.72
CA SER A 85 -8.72 0.01 10.75
C SER A 85 -7.28 0.35 11.15
N SER A 86 -6.39 -0.64 11.11
CA SER A 86 -5.04 -0.45 11.61
C SER A 86 -4.34 0.77 11.01
N GLN A 87 -4.09 1.78 11.85
CA GLN A 87 -3.55 3.07 11.42
C GLN A 87 -2.22 2.92 10.70
N TYR A 88 -1.39 1.95 11.10
CA TYR A 88 -0.10 1.68 10.46
C TYR A 88 -0.24 1.43 8.95
N LYS A 89 -1.35 0.83 8.48
CA LYS A 89 -1.54 0.54 7.05
C LYS A 89 -1.70 1.83 6.25
N ARG A 90 -2.40 2.81 6.83
CA ARG A 90 -2.60 4.14 6.24
C ARG A 90 -1.28 4.89 6.21
N ASP A 91 -0.59 4.95 7.34
CA ASP A 91 0.69 5.66 7.46
C ASP A 91 1.75 5.04 6.53
N SER A 92 1.80 3.70 6.44
CA SER A 92 2.67 2.96 5.53
C SER A 92 2.35 3.25 4.06
N TRP A 93 1.06 3.32 3.71
CA TRP A 93 0.63 3.68 2.37
C TRP A 93 0.96 5.13 2.00
N ASP A 94 0.77 6.08 2.92
CA ASP A 94 1.12 7.48 2.71
C ASP A 94 2.64 7.65 2.55
N ALA A 95 3.44 6.94 3.35
CA ALA A 95 4.88 6.90 3.20
C ALA A 95 5.30 6.30 1.84
N HIS A 96 4.66 5.19 1.44
CA HIS A 96 4.84 4.58 0.12
C HIS A 96 4.55 5.58 -1.00
N LYS A 97 3.41 6.29 -0.94
CA LYS A 97 3.01 7.29 -1.94
C LYS A 97 4.01 8.43 -2.06
N LYS A 98 4.45 9.00 -0.93
CA LYS A 98 5.48 10.06 -0.91
C LYS A 98 6.80 9.60 -1.52
N LYS A 99 7.23 8.39 -1.14
CA LYS A 99 8.46 7.78 -1.69
C LYS A 99 8.32 7.56 -3.21
N HIS A 100 7.19 7.03 -3.65
CA HIS A 100 6.89 6.81 -5.06
C HIS A 100 6.91 8.11 -5.86
N GLN A 101 6.24 9.15 -5.36
CA GLN A 101 6.19 10.46 -6.00
C GLN A 101 7.59 11.08 -6.15
N SER A 102 8.44 10.99 -5.12
CA SER A 102 9.81 11.50 -5.19
C SER A 102 10.68 10.71 -6.17
N LEU A 103 10.51 9.39 -6.27
CA LEU A 103 11.18 8.55 -7.26
C LEU A 103 10.77 8.90 -8.69
N CYS A 104 9.46 9.05 -8.95
CA CYS A 104 8.96 9.44 -10.26
C CYS A 104 9.49 10.80 -10.70
N LYS A 105 9.60 11.77 -9.78
CA LYS A 105 10.19 13.09 -10.07
C LYS A 105 11.65 12.95 -10.53
N LYS A 106 12.47 12.20 -9.77
CA LYS A 106 13.87 11.95 -10.13
C LYS A 106 14.01 11.31 -11.51
N ILE A 107 13.21 10.31 -11.83
CA ILE A 107 13.28 9.63 -13.14
C ILE A 107 12.93 10.58 -14.27
N LYS A 108 11.90 11.42 -14.10
CA LYS A 108 11.56 12.46 -15.08
C LYS A 108 12.70 13.47 -15.26
N GLU A 109 13.33 13.90 -14.17
CA GLU A 109 14.49 14.81 -14.23
C GLU A 109 15.67 14.19 -14.99
N HIS A 110 15.95 12.89 -14.78
CA HIS A 110 16.99 12.17 -15.53
C HIS A 110 16.64 12.05 -17.02
N ALA A 111 15.39 11.70 -17.34
CA ALA A 111 14.93 11.61 -18.73
C ALA A 111 15.07 12.96 -19.47
N ASN A 112 14.68 14.07 -18.83
CA ASN A 112 14.81 15.40 -19.42
C ASN A 112 16.29 15.76 -19.69
N LYS A 113 17.19 15.45 -18.76
CA LYS A 113 18.64 15.68 -18.93
C LYS A 113 19.22 14.85 -20.07
N ASP A 114 18.77 13.62 -20.24
CA ASP A 114 19.23 12.73 -21.31
C ASP A 114 18.70 13.19 -22.68
N GLU A 115 17.49 13.75 -22.74
CA GLU A 115 16.96 14.39 -23.94
C GLU A 115 17.74 15.65 -24.32
N GLU A 116 18.05 16.52 -23.36
CA GLU A 116 18.88 17.71 -23.58
C GLU A 116 20.25 17.35 -24.15
N LYS A 117 20.91 16.32 -23.61
CA LYS A 117 22.20 15.82 -24.13
C LYS A 117 22.10 15.32 -25.57
N LYS A 118 21.06 14.53 -25.89
CA LYS A 118 20.82 14.03 -27.25
C LYS A 118 20.55 15.15 -28.24
N VAL A 119 19.88 16.23 -27.81
CA VAL A 119 19.64 17.41 -28.66
C VAL A 119 20.95 18.16 -28.93
N ILE A 120 21.84 18.25 -27.95
CA ILE A 120 23.18 18.86 -28.12
C ILE A 120 24.03 18.02 -29.09
N GLU A 121 24.09 16.70 -28.90
CA GLU A 121 24.86 15.80 -29.78
C GLU A 121 24.36 15.78 -31.22
N ARG A 122 23.05 15.95 -31.47
CA ARG A 122 22.48 16.03 -32.83
C ARG A 122 22.73 17.35 -33.54
N LYS A 123 23.17 18.39 -32.82
CA LYS A 123 23.45 19.73 -33.36
C LYS A 123 24.95 19.94 -33.67
N LEU A 124 25.80 19.02 -33.25
CA LEU A 124 27.22 18.93 -33.62
C LEU A 124 27.36 18.06 -34.87
#